data_AF-A0A6L5Q978-F1
#
_entry.id   AF-A0A6L5Q978-F1
#
_cell.length_a   1.000
_cell.length_b   1.000
_cell.length_c   1.000
_cell.angle_alpha   90.00
_cell.angle_beta   90.00
_cell.angle_gamma   90.00
#
_symmetry.space_group_name_H-M   'P 1'
#
loop_
_entity.id
_entity.type
_entity.pdbx_description
1 polymer ?
#
loop_
_entity_poly.entity_id
_entity_poly.type
_entity_poly.pdbx_seq_one_letter_code
_entity_poly.pdbx_strand_id
1 'polypeptide(L)'
;MKKTIITLISALALGACAQLPVQQPNTVSSLRFIGEQRLPYRMQFQGTMVGGLSGIDYDAANDEWVMISDDRSQHNPARYYRARLAFDEHAFQPVQLTGVTMLLQPDGSVYPPKEGYKAGHGVVPDLETMRVDPRDASIWYASEGDVKLGLDPFVRHATRDGRFISELPLPPLFTVSKERKSGPRDNQAFEGLSFAPDGRTLWVSLEGPMYQDGPEPDPAHGAINRITHFTRDGKVLGQYAYPLDAIPATPGKGKAADNGISEMLSLSETRLLTLERSGVQADDDSYRTYVRIYEVDAAGASDIQNLPTLKGAQFTQMKKRLVLDLASVGLPIIDNLEGIAFGPRLANGHASLMLISDDNFSKSQVTQFLLFEVIP
;
A
#
# COMPACT_ATOMS: atom_id res chain seq x y z
N MET A 1 -29.38 -20.17 -70.57
CA MET A 1 -29.17 -20.65 -69.19
C MET A 1 -27.78 -20.22 -68.72
N LYS A 2 -27.67 -19.11 -67.97
CA LYS A 2 -26.48 -18.75 -67.19
C LYS A 2 -26.99 -18.32 -65.82
N LYS A 3 -26.69 -19.11 -64.78
CA LYS A 3 -27.07 -18.83 -63.39
C LYS A 3 -25.94 -18.02 -62.75
N THR A 4 -26.25 -16.80 -62.34
CA THR A 4 -25.37 -15.95 -61.52
C THR A 4 -25.54 -16.39 -60.06
N ILE A 5 -24.47 -16.84 -59.42
CA ILE A 5 -24.42 -17.11 -57.98
C ILE A 5 -24.01 -15.81 -57.30
N ILE A 6 -24.88 -15.27 -56.44
CA ILE A 6 -24.57 -14.14 -55.56
C ILE A 6 -24.18 -14.74 -54.22
N THR A 7 -22.90 -14.59 -53.85
CA THR A 7 -22.39 -14.96 -52.53
C THR A 7 -22.57 -13.77 -51.59
N LEU A 8 -23.45 -13.90 -50.60
CA LEU A 8 -23.64 -12.91 -49.53
C LEU A 8 -22.51 -13.08 -48.50
N ILE A 9 -21.65 -12.08 -48.34
CA ILE A 9 -20.64 -12.05 -47.27
C ILE A 9 -21.28 -11.36 -46.07
N SER A 10 -21.57 -12.13 -45.03
CA SER A 10 -21.98 -11.63 -43.72
C SER A 10 -20.73 -11.18 -42.96
N ALA A 11 -20.54 -9.87 -42.79
CA ALA A 11 -19.51 -9.32 -41.91
C ALA A 11 -19.97 -9.46 -40.45
N LEU A 12 -19.39 -10.41 -39.71
CA LEU A 12 -19.48 -10.42 -38.24
C LEU A 12 -18.57 -9.30 -37.71
N ALA A 13 -19.18 -8.24 -37.20
CA ALA A 13 -18.51 -7.27 -36.36
C ALA A 13 -18.27 -7.90 -34.98
N LEU A 14 -17.07 -8.43 -34.75
CA LEU A 14 -16.56 -8.70 -33.40
C LEU A 14 -16.30 -7.36 -32.73
N GLY A 15 -17.29 -6.85 -32.00
CA GLY A 15 -17.08 -5.76 -31.06
C GLY A 15 -16.16 -6.26 -29.96
N ALA A 16 -14.87 -5.87 -30.02
CA ALA A 16 -13.99 -5.97 -28.88
C ALA A 16 -14.58 -5.08 -27.78
N CYS A 17 -15.11 -5.69 -26.72
CA CYS A 17 -15.35 -5.00 -25.47
C CYS A 17 -13.98 -4.57 -24.92
N ALA A 18 -13.48 -3.41 -25.35
CA ALA A 18 -12.43 -2.74 -24.59
C ALA A 18 -13.05 -2.44 -23.21
N GLN A 19 -12.54 -3.10 -22.17
CA GLN A 19 -12.86 -2.73 -20.81
C GLN A 19 -12.48 -1.25 -20.67
N LEU A 20 -13.46 -0.39 -20.41
CA LEU A 20 -13.19 1.01 -20.09
C LEU A 20 -12.23 1.02 -18.89
N PRO A 21 -11.22 1.90 -18.87
CA PRO A 21 -10.35 2.01 -17.71
C PRO A 21 -11.22 2.20 -16.47
N VAL A 22 -10.94 1.43 -15.41
CA VAL A 22 -11.65 1.54 -14.14
C VAL A 22 -11.38 2.94 -13.61
N GLN A 23 -12.30 3.87 -13.87
CA GLN A 23 -12.18 5.22 -13.37
C GLN A 23 -12.31 5.15 -11.85
N GLN A 24 -11.27 5.54 -11.13
CA GLN A 24 -11.31 5.61 -9.67
C GLN A 24 -12.37 6.63 -9.22
N PRO A 25 -12.98 6.44 -8.03
CA PRO A 25 -13.88 7.43 -7.48
C PRO A 25 -13.11 8.72 -7.18
N ASN A 26 -13.67 9.87 -7.55
CA ASN A 26 -13.06 11.17 -7.27
C ASN A 26 -13.39 11.70 -5.86
N THR A 27 -14.35 11.06 -5.17
CA THR A 27 -14.83 11.38 -3.82
C THR A 27 -15.23 10.09 -3.10
N VAL A 28 -15.06 10.06 -1.78
CA VAL A 28 -15.53 8.97 -0.92
C VAL A 28 -16.30 9.57 0.25
N SER A 29 -17.61 9.70 0.11
CA SER A 29 -18.49 10.20 1.16
C SER A 29 -18.51 9.25 2.36
N SER A 30 -18.68 7.95 2.11
CA SER A 30 -18.66 6.90 3.12
C SER A 30 -18.33 5.53 2.53
N LEU A 31 -18.12 4.54 3.39
CA LEU A 31 -17.85 3.16 3.02
C LEU A 31 -18.89 2.25 3.65
N ARG A 32 -19.50 1.37 2.84
CA ARG A 32 -20.42 0.33 3.33
C ARG A 32 -19.71 -1.00 3.35
N PHE A 33 -19.63 -1.62 4.52
CA PHE A 33 -19.05 -2.96 4.65
C PHE A 33 -19.90 -4.00 3.91
N ILE A 34 -19.24 -4.86 3.14
CA ILE A 34 -19.86 -5.98 2.42
C ILE A 34 -19.54 -7.30 3.10
N GLY A 35 -18.27 -7.58 3.39
CA GLY A 35 -17.90 -8.87 3.96
C GLY A 35 -16.42 -9.02 4.28
N GLU A 36 -16.12 -10.11 4.98
CA GLU A 36 -14.78 -10.48 5.41
C GLU A 36 -14.42 -11.87 4.84
N GLN A 37 -13.16 -12.04 4.46
CA GLN A 37 -12.55 -13.34 4.23
C GLN A 37 -11.21 -13.43 4.96
N ARG A 38 -10.74 -14.65 5.21
CA ARG A 38 -9.44 -14.89 5.84
C ARG A 38 -8.69 -16.00 5.15
N LEU A 39 -7.37 -15.90 5.16
CA LEU A 39 -6.49 -17.03 4.82
C LEU A 39 -6.05 -17.76 6.09
N PRO A 40 -5.87 -19.09 6.04
CA PRO A 40 -5.32 -19.84 7.17
C PRO A 40 -3.89 -19.41 7.52
N TYR A 41 -3.60 -19.33 8.82
CA TYR A 41 -2.26 -19.06 9.33
C TYR A 41 -1.20 -20.01 8.74
N ARG A 42 -0.12 -19.43 8.19
CA ARG A 42 0.99 -20.14 7.52
C ARG A 42 0.54 -21.11 6.42
N MET A 43 -0.53 -20.77 5.73
CA MET A 43 -0.98 -21.51 4.54
C MET A 43 0.20 -21.70 3.58
N GLN A 44 0.40 -22.93 3.12
CA GLN A 44 1.39 -23.22 2.10
C GLN A 44 0.78 -23.04 0.72
N PHE A 45 1.45 -22.30 -0.15
CA PHE A 45 1.04 -22.12 -1.53
C PHE A 45 2.24 -22.11 -2.46
N GLN A 46 2.25 -23.04 -3.43
CA GLN A 46 3.31 -23.20 -4.43
C GLN A 46 4.74 -23.19 -3.84
N GLY A 47 4.93 -23.87 -2.70
CA GLY A 47 6.23 -23.99 -2.03
C GLY A 47 6.63 -22.79 -1.17
N THR A 48 5.72 -21.86 -0.92
CA THR A 48 5.93 -20.68 -0.08
C THR A 48 4.92 -20.61 1.06
N MET A 49 5.31 -19.96 2.15
CA MET A 49 4.44 -19.62 3.27
C MET A 49 3.73 -18.29 2.99
N VAL A 50 2.40 -18.35 2.91
CA VAL A 50 1.56 -17.15 2.84
C VAL A 50 1.45 -16.54 4.24
N GLY A 51 1.63 -15.23 4.32
CA GLY A 51 1.62 -14.42 5.53
C GLY A 51 2.31 -13.09 5.24
N GLY A 52 2.27 -12.18 6.21
CA GLY A 52 2.95 -10.89 6.11
C GLY A 52 2.47 -10.06 4.93
N LEU A 53 1.16 -9.97 4.70
CA LEU A 53 0.61 -9.32 3.50
C LEU A 53 0.32 -7.83 3.79
N SER A 54 1.28 -6.99 3.42
CA SER A 54 1.30 -5.55 3.73
C SER A 54 0.72 -4.67 2.60
N GLY A 55 0.76 -5.10 1.34
CA GLY A 55 0.25 -4.32 0.20
C GLY A 55 -0.66 -5.13 -0.72
N ILE A 56 -1.62 -4.46 -1.36
CA ILE A 56 -2.56 -5.07 -2.32
C ILE A 56 -2.86 -4.11 -3.47
N ASP A 57 -3.10 -4.64 -4.67
CA ASP A 57 -3.67 -3.88 -5.79
C ASP A 57 -4.48 -4.77 -6.75
N TYR A 58 -5.30 -4.14 -7.60
CA TYR A 58 -6.12 -4.82 -8.61
C TYR A 58 -5.53 -4.66 -10.01
N ASP A 59 -5.09 -5.77 -10.60
CA ASP A 59 -4.65 -5.89 -11.99
C ASP A 59 -5.88 -5.97 -12.91
N ALA A 60 -6.45 -4.81 -13.23
CA ALA A 60 -7.63 -4.71 -14.08
C ALA A 60 -7.47 -5.33 -15.47
N ALA A 61 -6.24 -5.40 -15.99
CA ALA A 61 -5.94 -5.99 -17.29
C ALA A 61 -6.04 -7.53 -17.28
N ASN A 62 -5.85 -8.16 -16.11
CA ASN A 62 -5.85 -9.61 -15.95
C ASN A 62 -6.98 -10.15 -15.06
N ASP A 63 -7.82 -9.27 -14.51
CA ASP A 63 -8.90 -9.61 -13.58
C ASP A 63 -8.36 -10.42 -12.39
N GLU A 64 -7.31 -9.88 -11.76
CA GLU A 64 -6.56 -10.53 -10.69
C GLU A 64 -6.14 -9.52 -9.63
N TRP A 65 -6.07 -9.95 -8.39
CA TRP A 65 -5.52 -9.18 -7.28
C TRP A 65 -4.07 -9.59 -7.06
N VAL A 66 -3.22 -8.63 -6.76
CA VAL A 66 -1.82 -8.86 -6.37
C VAL A 66 -1.61 -8.42 -4.93
N MET A 67 -0.87 -9.19 -4.15
CA MET A 67 -0.61 -8.90 -2.73
C MET A 67 0.86 -9.16 -2.40
N ILE A 68 1.57 -8.16 -1.90
CA ILE A 68 3.01 -8.28 -1.59
C ILE A 68 3.19 -8.81 -0.18
N SER A 69 4.30 -9.52 0.05
CA SER A 69 4.69 -9.97 1.36
C SER A 69 5.84 -9.13 1.91
N ASP A 70 5.71 -8.63 3.14
CA ASP A 70 6.71 -7.86 3.90
C ASP A 70 7.91 -8.70 4.32
N ASP A 71 7.74 -10.03 4.39
CA ASP A 71 8.77 -11.00 4.75
C ASP A 71 10.10 -10.64 4.12
N ARG A 72 11.06 -10.38 5.02
CA ARG A 72 12.38 -9.83 4.73
C ARG A 72 13.33 -10.87 4.13
N SER A 73 12.79 -11.70 3.25
CA SER A 73 13.35 -12.95 2.76
C SER A 73 13.66 -13.98 3.85
N GLN A 74 13.09 -13.84 5.05
CA GLN A 74 13.39 -14.69 6.21
C GLN A 74 12.75 -16.07 6.08
N HIS A 75 11.49 -16.14 5.62
CA HIS A 75 10.79 -17.41 5.41
C HIS A 75 10.92 -17.90 3.98
N ASN A 76 10.70 -17.01 3.02
CA ASN A 76 10.84 -17.28 1.59
C ASN A 76 11.38 -16.04 0.89
N PRO A 77 12.05 -16.17 -0.28
CA PRO A 77 12.49 -15.00 -1.04
C PRO A 77 11.36 -13.99 -1.27
N ALA A 78 11.70 -12.69 -1.25
CA ALA A 78 10.78 -11.59 -1.54
C ALA A 78 9.82 -11.89 -2.71
N ARG A 79 8.53 -11.73 -2.46
CA ARG A 79 7.47 -12.25 -3.33
C ARG A 79 6.19 -11.45 -3.24
N TYR A 80 5.35 -11.61 -4.25
CA TYR A 80 3.94 -11.26 -4.17
C TYR A 80 3.07 -12.43 -4.66
N TYR A 81 1.87 -12.50 -4.13
CA TYR A 81 0.84 -13.46 -4.45
C TYR A 81 -0.16 -12.88 -5.44
N ARG A 82 -0.77 -13.75 -6.22
CA ARG A 82 -1.88 -13.46 -7.12
C ARG A 82 -3.11 -14.18 -6.64
N ALA A 83 -4.27 -13.54 -6.74
CA ALA A 83 -5.53 -14.12 -6.33
C ALA A 83 -6.72 -13.67 -7.19
N ARG A 84 -7.76 -14.49 -7.22
CA ARG A 84 -9.10 -14.08 -7.66
C ARG A 84 -10.01 -13.94 -6.44
N LEU A 85 -10.67 -12.80 -6.36
CA LEU A 85 -11.63 -12.47 -5.32
C LEU A 85 -12.99 -12.29 -5.99
N ALA A 86 -13.94 -13.14 -5.65
CA ALA A 86 -15.30 -13.08 -6.19
C ALA A 86 -16.24 -12.47 -5.16
N PHE A 87 -16.97 -11.43 -5.54
CA PHE A 87 -17.90 -10.74 -4.66
C PHE A 87 -18.97 -9.97 -5.44
N ASP A 88 -20.03 -9.60 -4.74
CA ASP A 88 -21.08 -8.69 -5.18
C ASP A 88 -21.44 -7.72 -4.04
N GLU A 89 -22.52 -6.95 -4.18
CA GLU A 89 -22.99 -5.99 -3.18
C GLU A 89 -23.34 -6.60 -1.82
N HIS A 90 -23.48 -7.92 -1.72
CA HIS A 90 -24.03 -8.65 -0.59
C HIS A 90 -23.14 -9.77 -0.07
N ALA A 91 -22.25 -10.32 -0.89
CA ALA A 91 -21.45 -11.48 -0.55
C ALA A 91 -19.99 -11.31 -0.99
N PHE A 92 -19.08 -11.80 -0.15
CA PHE A 92 -17.68 -11.96 -0.48
C PHE A 92 -17.31 -13.44 -0.37
N GLN A 93 -16.93 -14.07 -1.48
CA GLN A 93 -16.56 -15.48 -1.56
C GLN A 93 -15.11 -15.72 -1.10
N PRO A 94 -14.75 -16.95 -0.69
CA PRO A 94 -13.39 -17.26 -0.24
C PRO A 94 -12.30 -16.88 -1.25
N VAL A 95 -11.18 -16.39 -0.72
CA VAL A 95 -9.99 -15.99 -1.47
C VAL A 95 -9.41 -17.20 -2.23
N GLN A 96 -9.13 -17.03 -3.52
CA GLN A 96 -8.52 -18.07 -4.35
C GLN A 96 -7.14 -17.63 -4.84
N LEU A 97 -6.07 -18.15 -4.24
CA LEU A 97 -4.71 -17.91 -4.71
C LEU A 97 -4.48 -18.60 -6.06
N THR A 98 -3.92 -17.86 -7.02
CA THR A 98 -3.72 -18.29 -8.42
C THR A 98 -2.24 -18.38 -8.79
N GLY A 99 -1.35 -17.69 -8.07
CA GLY A 99 0.08 -17.74 -8.33
C GLY A 99 0.93 -17.04 -7.28
N VAL A 100 2.23 -17.30 -7.33
CA VAL A 100 3.26 -16.57 -6.58
C VAL A 100 4.34 -16.11 -7.57
N THR A 101 4.90 -14.93 -7.36
CA THR A 101 5.96 -14.36 -8.19
C THR A 101 7.06 -13.84 -7.27
N MET A 102 8.31 -14.24 -7.54
CA MET A 102 9.48 -13.74 -6.81
C MET A 102 9.91 -12.40 -7.39
N LEU A 103 10.21 -11.44 -6.54
CA LEU A 103 10.81 -10.17 -6.93
C LEU A 103 12.33 -10.34 -6.94
N LEU A 104 12.98 -9.87 -8.00
CA LEU A 104 14.41 -10.05 -8.22
C LEU A 104 15.17 -8.73 -8.06
N GLN A 105 16.45 -8.87 -7.71
CA GLN A 105 17.41 -7.79 -7.68
C GLN A 105 17.88 -7.43 -9.10
N PRO A 106 18.57 -6.29 -9.29
CA PRO A 106 19.08 -5.89 -10.61
C PRO A 106 19.99 -6.92 -11.29
N ASP A 107 20.70 -7.74 -10.52
CA ASP A 107 21.56 -8.81 -11.01
C ASP A 107 20.81 -10.12 -11.32
N GLY A 108 19.48 -10.15 -11.12
CA GLY A 108 18.62 -11.32 -11.32
C GLY A 108 18.61 -12.31 -10.15
N SER A 109 19.36 -12.05 -9.08
CA SER A 109 19.29 -12.85 -7.86
C SER A 109 18.05 -12.53 -7.03
N VAL A 110 17.68 -13.45 -6.14
CA VAL A 110 16.68 -13.17 -5.10
C VAL A 110 17.25 -12.27 -4.01
N TYR A 111 16.38 -11.52 -3.34
CA TYR A 111 16.77 -10.70 -2.19
C TYR A 111 17.25 -11.58 -1.02
N PRO A 112 18.39 -11.29 -0.38
CA PRO A 112 18.87 -12.05 0.77
C PRO A 112 18.11 -11.73 2.07
N PRO A 113 18.00 -12.69 3.00
CA PRO A 113 17.59 -12.39 4.38
C PRO A 113 18.66 -11.60 5.11
N LYS A 114 18.27 -10.99 6.23
CA LYS A 114 19.17 -10.23 7.11
C LYS A 114 20.38 -11.02 7.58
N GLU A 115 20.22 -12.29 7.93
CA GLU A 115 21.31 -13.17 8.38
C GLU A 115 22.32 -13.47 7.27
N GLY A 116 21.89 -13.42 6.01
CA GLY A 116 22.71 -13.66 4.83
C GLY A 116 23.28 -12.38 4.21
N TYR A 117 22.89 -11.21 4.69
CA TYR A 117 23.24 -9.93 4.10
C TYR A 117 24.73 -9.62 4.22
N LYS A 118 25.31 -9.17 3.11
CA LYS A 118 26.67 -8.64 3.03
C LYS A 118 26.64 -7.30 2.32
N ALA A 119 27.25 -6.28 2.93
CA ALA A 119 27.32 -4.95 2.35
C ALA A 119 27.89 -5.01 0.92
N GLY A 120 27.22 -4.35 -0.02
CA GLY A 120 27.59 -4.34 -1.44
C GLY A 120 27.08 -5.53 -2.27
N HIS A 121 26.35 -6.48 -1.66
CA HIS A 121 25.77 -7.65 -2.34
C HIS A 121 24.24 -7.67 -2.25
N GLY A 122 23.61 -6.58 -2.68
CA GLY A 122 22.15 -6.45 -2.70
C GLY A 122 21.58 -5.67 -1.52
N VAL A 123 20.29 -5.84 -1.28
CA VAL A 123 19.54 -5.20 -0.18
C VAL A 123 18.67 -6.23 0.54
N VAL A 124 18.49 -6.09 1.85
CA VAL A 124 17.47 -6.84 2.58
C VAL A 124 16.12 -6.18 2.27
N PRO A 125 15.11 -6.94 1.83
CA PRO A 125 13.80 -6.39 1.54
C PRO A 125 13.04 -6.18 2.86
N ASP A 126 12.14 -5.20 2.85
CA ASP A 126 11.16 -4.88 3.90
C ASP A 126 10.01 -4.23 3.14
N LEU A 127 9.16 -5.02 2.49
CA LEU A 127 8.30 -4.58 1.38
C LEU A 127 6.89 -4.29 1.85
N GLU A 128 6.49 -3.01 1.85
CA GLU A 128 5.20 -2.63 2.47
C GLU A 128 4.06 -2.41 1.48
N THR A 129 4.39 -2.03 0.24
CA THR A 129 3.37 -1.66 -0.74
C THR A 129 3.71 -2.11 -2.14
N MET A 130 2.66 -2.36 -2.92
CA MET A 130 2.75 -2.64 -4.35
C MET A 130 1.62 -2.00 -5.14
N ARG A 131 1.90 -1.60 -6.37
CA ARG A 131 0.92 -1.11 -7.34
C ARG A 131 1.13 -1.72 -8.72
N VAL A 132 0.04 -2.05 -9.38
CA VAL A 132 0.02 -2.43 -10.79
C VAL A 132 0.05 -1.17 -11.61
N ASP A 133 1.01 -1.07 -12.52
CA ASP A 133 1.14 0.06 -13.41
C ASP A 133 -0.06 0.12 -14.37
N PRO A 134 -0.86 1.20 -14.35
CA PRO A 134 -2.02 1.31 -15.22
C PRO A 134 -1.66 1.39 -16.72
N ARG A 135 -0.37 1.56 -17.06
CA ARG A 135 0.09 1.68 -18.45
C ARG A 135 0.40 0.33 -19.11
N ASP A 136 0.97 -0.60 -18.37
CA ASP A 136 1.54 -1.83 -18.94
C ASP A 136 1.45 -3.06 -18.00
N ALA A 137 0.74 -2.94 -16.87
CA ALA A 137 0.58 -3.99 -15.86
C ALA A 137 1.88 -4.53 -15.24
N SER A 138 2.98 -3.78 -15.36
CA SER A 138 4.19 -3.99 -14.57
C SER A 138 3.95 -3.64 -13.09
N ILE A 139 4.89 -4.00 -12.21
CA ILE A 139 4.71 -3.90 -10.76
C ILE A 139 5.65 -2.84 -10.20
N TRP A 140 5.09 -1.86 -9.50
CA TRP A 140 5.83 -0.92 -8.66
C TRP A 140 5.67 -1.33 -7.21
N TYR A 141 6.72 -1.22 -6.40
CA TYR A 141 6.68 -1.59 -4.99
C TYR A 141 7.70 -0.79 -4.19
N ALA A 142 7.45 -0.61 -2.90
CA ALA A 142 8.35 0.14 -2.03
C ALA A 142 8.91 -0.74 -0.91
N SER A 143 10.02 -0.28 -0.35
CA SER A 143 10.61 -0.88 0.84
C SER A 143 11.03 0.17 1.84
N GLU A 144 10.91 -0.17 3.12
CA GLU A 144 11.37 0.66 4.23
C GLU A 144 12.90 0.78 4.33
N GLY A 145 13.62 -0.22 3.82
CA GLY A 145 15.07 -0.35 4.04
C GLY A 145 15.40 -0.92 5.42
N ASP A 146 16.55 -0.53 5.99
CA ASP A 146 16.98 -0.97 7.32
C ASP A 146 18.04 -0.02 7.87
N VAL A 147 17.66 0.79 8.87
CA VAL A 147 18.56 1.82 9.42
C VAL A 147 19.79 1.18 10.08
N LYS A 148 19.65 0.00 10.69
CA LYS A 148 20.76 -0.70 11.36
C LYS A 148 21.79 -1.19 10.34
N LEU A 149 21.34 -1.68 9.19
CA LEU A 149 22.20 -2.07 8.08
C LEU A 149 22.72 -0.86 7.29
N GLY A 150 22.07 0.31 7.41
CA GLY A 150 22.36 1.49 6.60
C GLY A 150 21.82 1.34 5.18
N LEU A 151 20.67 0.67 5.04
CA LEU A 151 19.95 0.51 3.80
C LEU A 151 18.85 1.57 3.74
N ASP A 152 18.90 2.41 2.71
CA ASP A 152 17.87 3.41 2.42
C ASP A 152 16.56 2.71 1.99
N PRO A 153 15.39 3.34 2.21
CA PRO A 153 14.17 2.91 1.56
C PRO A 153 14.29 3.04 0.05
N PHE A 154 13.49 2.27 -0.68
CA PHE A 154 13.44 2.36 -2.14
C PHE A 154 12.01 2.31 -2.67
N VAL A 155 11.84 2.79 -3.90
CA VAL A 155 10.70 2.44 -4.75
C VAL A 155 11.26 1.79 -6.01
N ARG A 156 10.83 0.57 -6.30
CA ARG A 156 11.32 -0.22 -7.44
C ARG A 156 10.20 -0.56 -8.39
N HIS A 157 10.62 -0.81 -9.63
CA HIS A 157 9.79 -1.19 -10.75
C HIS A 157 10.29 -2.53 -11.27
N ALA A 158 9.39 -3.50 -11.39
CA ALA A 158 9.63 -4.82 -11.92
C ALA A 158 8.61 -5.16 -13.00
N THR A 159 8.97 -6.09 -13.87
CA THR A 159 7.99 -6.74 -14.73
C THR A 159 6.99 -7.55 -13.89
N ARG A 160 5.87 -7.94 -14.51
CA ARG A 160 4.87 -8.81 -13.87
C ARG A 160 5.39 -10.23 -13.56
N ASP A 161 6.50 -10.65 -14.12
CA ASP A 161 7.20 -11.88 -13.74
C ASP A 161 8.33 -11.64 -12.71
N GLY A 162 8.42 -10.42 -12.16
CA GLY A 162 9.26 -10.08 -11.02
C GLY A 162 10.70 -9.70 -11.35
N ARG A 163 11.05 -9.60 -12.64
CA ARG A 163 12.37 -9.13 -13.07
C ARG A 163 12.48 -7.62 -12.86
N PHE A 164 13.55 -7.18 -12.21
CA PHE A 164 13.89 -5.77 -12.04
C PHE A 164 13.89 -4.99 -13.37
N ILE A 165 13.35 -3.78 -13.35
CA ILE A 165 13.37 -2.80 -14.44
C ILE A 165 14.17 -1.57 -14.02
N SER A 166 13.75 -0.91 -12.94
CA SER A 166 14.38 0.33 -12.46
C SER A 166 14.11 0.58 -10.98
N GLU A 167 14.86 1.53 -10.41
CA GLU A 167 14.64 2.08 -9.08
C GLU A 167 14.38 3.58 -9.23
N LEU A 168 13.40 4.11 -8.50
CA LEU A 168 13.06 5.52 -8.50
C LEU A 168 14.18 6.31 -7.81
N PRO A 169 14.82 7.28 -8.47
CA PRO A 169 15.80 8.14 -7.80
C PRO A 169 15.14 8.94 -6.67
N LEU A 170 15.72 8.87 -5.47
CA LEU A 170 15.18 9.54 -4.28
C LEU A 170 16.04 10.74 -3.86
N PRO A 171 15.43 11.82 -3.34
CA PRO A 171 16.15 12.92 -2.70
C PRO A 171 17.00 12.45 -1.50
N PRO A 172 18.13 13.11 -1.20
CA PRO A 172 18.97 12.80 -0.04
C PRO A 172 18.25 12.86 1.32
N LEU A 173 17.08 13.50 1.37
CA LEU A 173 16.22 13.56 2.55
C LEU A 173 15.78 12.15 3.01
N PHE A 174 15.72 11.17 2.10
CA PHE A 174 15.32 9.79 2.41
C PHE A 174 16.50 8.88 2.79
N THR A 175 17.73 9.39 2.82
CA THR A 175 18.89 8.60 3.26
C THR A 175 18.84 8.36 4.77
N VAL A 176 18.98 7.10 5.18
CA VAL A 176 18.94 6.71 6.59
C VAL A 176 20.19 7.15 7.34
N SER A 177 20.03 7.61 8.58
CA SER A 177 21.14 7.95 9.47
C SER A 177 21.28 6.93 10.59
N LYS A 178 22.46 6.30 10.69
CA LYS A 178 22.79 5.40 11.82
C LYS A 178 22.82 6.14 13.15
N GLU A 179 23.12 7.44 13.12
CA GLU A 179 23.08 8.32 14.29
C GLU A 179 21.66 8.70 14.71
N ARG A 180 20.64 8.37 13.89
CA ARG A 180 19.22 8.63 14.16
C ARG A 180 18.92 10.12 14.36
N LYS A 181 19.57 10.96 13.56
CA LYS A 181 19.42 12.43 13.61
C LYS A 181 18.69 13.02 12.42
N SER A 182 18.66 12.29 11.32
CA SER A 182 18.02 12.71 10.07
C SER A 182 17.51 11.52 9.27
N GLY A 183 16.59 11.80 8.36
CA GLY A 183 16.01 10.82 7.45
C GLY A 183 14.90 9.99 8.11
N PRO A 184 14.44 8.95 7.39
CA PRO A 184 13.41 8.03 7.87
C PRO A 184 13.83 7.31 9.16
N ARG A 185 12.84 6.89 9.95
CA ARG A 185 13.08 6.07 11.15
C ARG A 185 13.15 4.60 10.76
N ASP A 186 13.69 3.79 11.68
CA ASP A 186 13.72 2.33 11.51
C ASP A 186 12.27 1.85 11.67
N ASN A 187 11.77 1.08 10.71
CA ASN A 187 10.39 0.56 10.71
C ASN A 187 9.33 1.68 10.73
N GLN A 188 9.58 2.81 10.03
CA GLN A 188 8.60 3.88 9.74
C GLN A 188 8.93 4.67 8.45
N ALA A 189 9.53 4.00 7.47
CA ALA A 189 9.93 4.57 6.19
C ALA A 189 8.81 4.37 5.15
N PHE A 190 9.10 3.98 3.91
CA PHE A 190 8.06 3.94 2.86
C PHE A 190 7.05 2.81 3.05
N GLU A 191 5.82 3.23 3.33
CA GLU A 191 4.64 2.37 3.51
C GLU A 191 3.64 2.55 2.38
N GLY A 192 3.37 3.80 1.97
CA GLY A 192 2.33 4.08 1.00
C GLY A 192 2.85 4.39 -0.40
N LEU A 193 2.19 3.86 -1.42
CA LEU A 193 2.49 4.11 -2.83
C LEU A 193 1.18 4.20 -3.63
N SER A 194 0.99 5.23 -4.45
CA SER A 194 -0.14 5.25 -5.39
C SER A 194 0.23 5.96 -6.68
N PHE A 195 -0.23 5.42 -7.81
CA PHE A 195 -0.30 6.24 -9.02
C PHE A 195 -1.34 7.35 -8.83
N ALA A 196 -1.10 8.52 -9.43
CA ALA A 196 -2.19 9.45 -9.71
C ALA A 196 -3.16 8.81 -10.72
N PRO A 197 -4.44 9.24 -10.80
CA PRO A 197 -5.44 8.55 -11.62
C PRO A 197 -5.11 8.51 -13.12
N ASP A 198 -4.29 9.43 -13.62
CA ASP A 198 -3.83 9.46 -15.00
C ASP A 198 -2.63 8.52 -15.28
N GLY A 199 -2.10 7.86 -14.24
CA GLY A 199 -0.95 6.96 -14.29
C GLY A 199 0.38 7.64 -14.59
N ARG A 200 0.47 8.98 -14.56
CA ARG A 200 1.67 9.74 -14.95
C ARG A 200 2.62 10.08 -13.84
N THR A 201 2.14 10.07 -12.62
CA THR A 201 2.89 10.47 -11.43
C THR A 201 2.61 9.49 -10.31
N LEU A 202 3.44 9.56 -9.26
CA LEU A 202 3.45 8.63 -8.14
C LEU A 202 3.40 9.44 -6.85
N TRP A 203 2.54 9.07 -5.93
CA TRP A 203 2.57 9.50 -4.55
C TRP A 203 3.30 8.46 -3.72
N VAL A 204 4.17 8.88 -2.80
CA VAL A 204 4.85 8.02 -1.82
C VAL A 204 4.73 8.65 -0.43
N SER A 205 4.39 7.86 0.59
CA SER A 205 4.31 8.31 1.98
C SER A 205 5.30 7.55 2.86
N LEU A 206 5.84 8.25 3.85
CA LEU A 206 6.45 7.58 4.99
C LEU A 206 5.36 7.05 5.94
N GLU A 207 5.63 6.04 6.74
CA GLU A 207 4.76 5.62 7.85
C GLU A 207 4.68 6.73 8.90
N GLY A 208 5.86 7.20 9.32
CA GLY A 208 6.05 8.07 10.47
C GLY A 208 6.96 9.26 10.18
N PRO A 209 7.04 10.21 11.12
CA PRO A 209 7.81 11.44 10.94
C PRO A 209 9.31 11.15 10.85
N MET A 210 10.03 11.88 10.00
CA MET A 210 11.49 11.82 9.97
C MET A 210 12.11 12.29 11.31
N TYR A 211 13.31 11.80 11.64
CA TYR A 211 14.00 12.14 12.90
C TYR A 211 14.13 13.65 13.16
N GLN A 212 14.43 14.42 12.11
CA GLN A 212 14.65 15.85 12.20
C GLN A 212 13.35 16.67 12.23
N ASP A 213 12.20 16.09 11.90
CA ASP A 213 10.93 16.82 11.79
C ASP A 213 10.19 16.95 13.13
N GLY A 214 10.35 15.97 14.03
CA GLY A 214 9.68 15.99 15.32
C GLY A 214 9.63 14.61 15.99
N PRO A 215 9.01 14.52 17.18
CA PRO A 215 8.73 13.24 17.82
C PRO A 215 7.69 12.43 17.03
N GLU A 216 7.68 11.13 17.28
CA GLU A 216 6.58 10.21 16.93
C GLU A 216 5.29 10.60 17.67
N PRO A 217 4.10 10.21 17.16
CA PRO A 217 2.85 10.48 17.85
C PRO A 217 2.82 9.78 19.22
N ASP A 218 2.10 10.37 20.17
CA ASP A 218 1.83 9.82 21.49
C ASP A 218 0.31 9.90 21.78
N PRO A 219 -0.19 9.38 22.92
CA PRO A 219 -1.62 9.42 23.21
C PRO A 219 -2.23 10.82 23.37
N ALA A 220 -1.41 11.85 23.60
CA ALA A 220 -1.83 13.24 23.78
C ALA A 220 -1.61 14.09 22.52
N HIS A 221 -0.66 13.73 21.66
CA HIS A 221 -0.22 14.54 20.52
C HIS A 221 -0.02 13.68 19.27
N GLY A 222 -0.54 14.16 18.15
CA GLY A 222 -0.18 13.64 16.83
C GLY A 222 1.24 14.04 16.41
N ALA A 223 1.59 13.71 15.17
CA ALA A 223 2.88 14.06 14.57
C ALA A 223 2.70 14.68 13.18
N ILE A 224 3.77 15.23 12.63
CA ILE A 224 3.77 15.76 11.25
C ILE A 224 4.63 14.87 10.37
N ASN A 225 4.00 14.24 9.40
CA ASN A 225 4.62 13.33 8.46
C ASN A 225 4.75 13.97 7.05
N ARG A 226 5.47 13.32 6.13
CA ARG A 226 5.68 13.79 4.75
C ARG A 226 5.08 12.82 3.74
N ILE A 227 4.28 13.35 2.82
CA ILE A 227 3.85 12.66 1.59
C ILE A 227 4.47 13.39 0.40
N THR A 228 5.09 12.64 -0.52
CA THR A 228 5.84 13.17 -1.66
C THR A 228 5.20 12.76 -2.97
N HIS A 229 5.06 13.72 -3.88
CA HIS A 229 4.58 13.51 -5.24
C HIS A 229 5.76 13.54 -6.21
N PHE A 230 5.89 12.49 -7.01
CA PHE A 230 6.99 12.27 -7.94
C PHE A 230 6.49 12.13 -9.37
N THR A 231 7.30 12.59 -10.32
CA THR A 231 7.29 12.00 -11.66
C THR A 231 7.89 10.60 -11.60
N ARG A 232 7.64 9.80 -12.65
CA ARG A 232 8.10 8.41 -12.72
C ARG A 232 9.62 8.24 -12.85
N ASP A 233 10.34 9.31 -13.17
CA ASP A 233 11.81 9.39 -13.22
C ASP A 233 12.41 9.99 -11.94
N GLY A 234 11.62 10.22 -10.88
CA GLY A 234 12.11 10.61 -9.56
C GLY A 234 12.19 12.11 -9.31
N LYS A 235 11.72 12.95 -10.24
CA LYS A 235 11.61 14.40 -9.97
C LYS A 235 10.47 14.63 -8.98
N VAL A 236 10.78 15.29 -7.86
CA VAL A 236 9.77 15.76 -6.90
C VAL A 236 8.93 16.86 -7.55
N LEU A 237 7.61 16.66 -7.58
CA LEU A 237 6.61 17.63 -8.01
C LEU A 237 6.11 18.47 -6.84
N GLY A 238 6.07 17.87 -5.65
CA GLY A 238 5.77 18.54 -4.40
C GLY A 238 5.94 17.58 -3.24
N GLN A 239 6.13 18.13 -2.04
CA GLN A 239 6.09 17.37 -0.81
C GLN A 239 5.22 18.11 0.19
N TYR A 240 4.41 17.40 0.95
CA TYR A 240 3.35 17.99 1.75
C TYR A 240 3.36 17.46 3.18
N ALA A 241 3.10 18.37 4.12
CA ALA A 241 3.01 18.05 5.53
C ALA A 241 1.65 17.39 5.84
N TYR A 242 1.69 16.13 6.24
CA TYR A 242 0.53 15.34 6.64
C TYR A 242 0.33 15.39 8.17
N PRO A 243 -0.85 15.78 8.66
CA PRO A 243 -1.15 15.74 10.09
C PRO A 243 -1.48 14.30 10.52
N LEU A 244 -0.53 13.58 11.10
CA LEU A 244 -0.73 12.22 11.62
C LEU A 244 -1.43 12.27 12.98
N ASP A 245 -2.43 11.41 13.21
CA ASP A 245 -3.19 11.46 14.46
C ASP A 245 -2.38 10.96 15.66
N ALA A 246 -2.82 11.38 16.85
CA ALA A 246 -2.36 10.85 18.12
C ALA A 246 -2.70 9.35 18.24
N ILE A 247 -1.94 8.65 19.10
CA ILE A 247 -2.24 7.26 19.44
C ILE A 247 -3.60 7.22 20.16
N PRO A 248 -4.57 6.39 19.73
CA PRO A 248 -5.95 6.47 20.20
C PRO A 248 -6.20 5.89 21.59
N ALA A 249 -5.19 5.24 22.18
CA ALA A 249 -5.27 4.66 23.50
C ALA A 249 -3.91 4.70 24.19
N THR A 250 -3.94 4.81 25.52
CA THR A 250 -2.73 4.72 26.34
C THR A 250 -2.25 3.27 26.39
N PRO A 251 -0.99 2.98 26.07
CA PRO A 251 -0.43 1.64 26.23
C PRO A 251 -0.34 1.25 27.71
N GLY A 252 -0.21 -0.05 27.97
CA GLY A 252 0.16 -0.55 29.29
C GLY A 252 1.48 0.05 29.79
N LYS A 253 1.75 -0.06 31.08
CA LYS A 253 2.92 0.60 31.68
C LYS A 253 4.23 0.04 31.10
N GLY A 254 4.96 0.88 30.36
CA GLY A 254 6.21 0.50 29.68
C GLY A 254 6.00 -0.38 28.45
N LYS A 255 4.77 -0.43 27.92
CA LYS A 255 4.41 -1.18 26.72
C LYS A 255 4.47 -0.29 25.47
N ALA A 256 4.58 -0.92 24.31
CA ALA A 256 4.69 -0.23 23.03
C ALA A 256 3.34 0.31 22.54
N ALA A 257 3.40 1.42 21.80
CA ALA A 257 2.33 1.85 20.93
C ALA A 257 2.89 2.74 19.81
N ASP A 258 2.23 2.69 18.65
CA ASP A 258 2.55 3.48 17.47
C ASP A 258 1.27 4.00 16.79
N ASN A 259 1.43 4.92 15.84
CA ASN A 259 0.43 5.26 14.84
C ASN A 259 1.17 5.74 13.59
N GLY A 260 0.72 5.33 12.42
CA GLY A 260 1.42 5.56 11.16
C GLY A 260 0.50 5.51 9.95
N ILE A 261 0.94 6.07 8.82
CA ILE A 261 0.29 5.82 7.53
C ILE A 261 0.75 4.45 7.04
N SER A 262 -0.12 3.45 7.04
CA SER A 262 0.21 2.14 6.50
C SER A 262 0.04 2.05 5.00
N GLU A 263 -0.86 2.83 4.40
CA GLU A 263 -1.03 2.84 2.94
C GLU A 263 -1.84 4.06 2.43
N MET A 264 -1.83 4.30 1.12
CA MET A 264 -2.65 5.34 0.50
C MET A 264 -3.10 5.04 -0.93
N LEU A 265 -4.19 5.69 -1.35
CA LEU A 265 -4.70 5.65 -2.72
C LEU A 265 -4.99 7.06 -3.22
N SER A 266 -4.58 7.39 -4.44
CA SER A 266 -4.95 8.65 -5.05
C SER A 266 -6.42 8.63 -5.53
N LEU A 267 -7.15 9.70 -5.24
CA LEU A 267 -8.50 9.96 -5.74
C LEU A 267 -8.50 10.97 -6.89
N SER A 268 -7.53 11.88 -6.88
CA SER A 268 -7.33 12.94 -7.88
C SER A 268 -5.89 13.47 -7.77
N GLU A 269 -5.54 14.44 -8.61
CA GLU A 269 -4.21 15.08 -8.57
C GLU A 269 -3.81 15.65 -7.20
N THR A 270 -4.74 15.97 -6.31
CA THR A 270 -4.41 16.52 -4.97
C THR A 270 -5.02 15.75 -3.81
N ARG A 271 -5.98 14.85 -4.07
CA ARG A 271 -6.71 14.13 -3.03
C ARG A 271 -6.31 12.68 -2.96
N LEU A 272 -6.14 12.19 -1.74
CA LEU A 272 -5.74 10.83 -1.42
C LEU A 272 -6.70 10.26 -0.37
N LEU A 273 -6.88 8.94 -0.38
CA LEU A 273 -7.23 8.20 0.82
C LEU A 273 -5.94 7.78 1.52
N THR A 274 -5.88 7.92 2.83
CA THR A 274 -4.81 7.36 3.67
C THR A 274 -5.40 6.38 4.67
N LEU A 275 -4.71 5.26 4.85
CA LEU A 275 -4.96 4.27 5.89
C LEU A 275 -3.99 4.58 7.03
N GLU A 276 -4.52 5.00 8.18
CA GLU A 276 -3.74 5.08 9.41
C GLU A 276 -4.00 3.85 10.28
N ARG A 277 -2.92 3.28 10.78
CA ARG A 277 -2.92 2.09 11.62
C ARG A 277 -2.13 2.37 12.89
N SER A 278 -2.71 1.97 14.02
CA SER A 278 -2.09 2.07 15.34
C SER A 278 -2.19 0.73 16.06
N GLY A 279 -1.06 0.22 16.54
CA GLY A 279 -0.98 -0.87 17.49
C GLY A 279 -0.80 -0.31 18.91
N VAL A 280 -1.62 -0.76 19.86
CA VAL A 280 -1.46 -0.41 21.28
C VAL A 280 -1.36 -1.67 22.11
N GLN A 281 -0.23 -1.85 22.78
CA GLN A 281 0.01 -3.00 23.63
C GLN A 281 -0.52 -2.77 25.06
N ALA A 282 -1.29 -3.72 25.57
CA ALA A 282 -1.86 -3.70 26.91
C ALA A 282 -0.92 -4.32 27.97
N ASP A 283 -1.30 -4.21 29.25
CA ASP A 283 -0.50 -4.75 30.37
C ASP A 283 -0.32 -6.28 30.32
N ASP A 284 -1.26 -7.00 29.70
CA ASP A 284 -1.23 -8.45 29.51
C ASP A 284 -0.49 -8.90 28.23
N ASP A 285 0.27 -8.00 27.61
CA ASP A 285 1.00 -8.19 26.36
C ASP A 285 0.12 -8.38 25.11
N SER A 286 -1.21 -8.32 25.23
CA SER A 286 -2.08 -8.30 24.07
C SER A 286 -1.96 -6.99 23.29
N TYR A 287 -2.11 -7.06 21.97
CA TYR A 287 -2.16 -5.89 21.10
C TYR A 287 -3.61 -5.63 20.69
N ARG A 288 -3.96 -4.35 20.64
CA ARG A 288 -5.19 -3.87 20.00
C ARG A 288 -4.83 -2.95 18.84
N THR A 289 -5.35 -3.28 17.67
CA THR A 289 -5.20 -2.46 16.47
C THR A 289 -6.37 -1.49 16.33
N TYR A 290 -6.06 -0.27 15.92
CA TYR A 290 -7.00 0.76 15.55
C TYR A 290 -6.69 1.19 14.13
N VAL A 291 -7.69 1.18 13.25
CA VAL A 291 -7.48 1.45 11.83
C VAL A 291 -8.51 2.46 11.37
N ARG A 292 -8.03 3.51 10.69
CA ARG A 292 -8.86 4.61 10.21
C ARG A 292 -8.50 4.95 8.78
N ILE A 293 -9.51 5.26 7.99
CA ILE A 293 -9.37 5.76 6.62
C ILE A 293 -9.72 7.24 6.63
N TYR A 294 -8.84 8.06 6.07
CA TYR A 294 -9.04 9.48 5.89
C TYR A 294 -9.04 9.85 4.42
N GLU A 295 -9.82 10.86 4.05
CA GLU A 295 -9.58 11.63 2.83
C GLU A 295 -8.68 12.80 3.20
N VAL A 296 -7.59 12.98 2.44
CA VAL A 296 -6.68 14.12 2.58
C VAL A 296 -6.53 14.88 1.28
N ASP A 297 -6.34 16.19 1.39
CA ASP A 297 -6.20 17.09 0.25
C ASP A 297 -4.94 17.96 0.39
N ALA A 298 -4.07 17.87 -0.61
CA ALA A 298 -2.88 18.71 -0.78
C ALA A 298 -3.23 20.09 -1.34
N ALA A 299 -4.45 20.32 -1.84
CA ALA A 299 -4.84 21.60 -2.39
C ALA A 299 -4.79 22.70 -1.31
N GLY A 300 -3.91 23.68 -1.52
CA GLY A 300 -3.67 24.78 -0.58
C GLY A 300 -2.68 24.45 0.55
N ALA A 301 -2.15 23.23 0.62
CA ALA A 301 -1.01 22.91 1.48
C ALA A 301 0.27 23.55 0.92
N SER A 302 1.23 23.84 1.79
CA SER A 302 2.54 24.34 1.37
C SER A 302 3.37 23.20 0.76
N ASP A 303 4.08 23.49 -0.33
CA ASP A 303 5.16 22.62 -0.79
C ASP A 303 6.38 22.77 0.13
N ILE A 304 6.71 21.69 0.85
CA ILE A 304 7.76 21.61 1.86
C ILE A 304 9.02 20.88 1.37
N GLN A 305 9.14 20.56 0.08
CA GLN A 305 10.25 19.75 -0.44
C GLN A 305 11.64 20.35 -0.18
N ASN A 306 11.72 21.67 -0.05
CA ASN A 306 12.97 22.41 0.21
C ASN A 306 13.23 22.66 1.71
N LEU A 307 12.34 22.19 2.60
CA LEU A 307 12.53 22.31 4.05
C LEU A 307 13.34 21.11 4.56
N PRO A 308 14.58 21.31 5.03
CA PRO A 308 15.40 20.22 5.58
C PRO A 308 14.80 19.64 6.88
N THR A 309 14.00 20.45 7.59
CA THR A 309 13.26 20.06 8.79
C THR A 309 11.94 20.84 8.87
N LEU A 310 10.89 20.20 9.39
CA LEU A 310 9.62 20.84 9.72
C LEU A 310 9.62 21.49 11.12
N LYS A 311 10.61 21.16 11.97
CA LYS A 311 10.68 21.67 13.33
C LYS A 311 10.89 23.18 13.34
N GLY A 312 9.89 23.91 13.85
CA GLY A 312 9.91 25.38 13.94
C GLY A 312 9.67 26.10 12.60
N ALA A 313 9.42 25.37 11.51
CA ALA A 313 9.03 25.95 10.23
C ALA A 313 7.55 26.36 10.25
N GLN A 314 7.19 27.29 9.37
CA GLN A 314 5.81 27.68 9.13
C GLN A 314 5.36 27.13 7.77
N PHE A 315 4.28 26.36 7.78
CA PHE A 315 3.69 25.76 6.58
C PHE A 315 2.21 25.49 6.82
N THR A 316 1.45 25.35 5.73
CA THR A 316 0.07 24.87 5.77
C THR A 316 0.06 23.36 5.53
N GLN A 317 -0.53 22.62 6.46
CA GLN A 317 -0.68 21.17 6.36
C GLN A 317 -1.78 20.78 5.37
N MET A 318 -1.75 19.54 4.91
CA MET A 318 -2.85 18.94 4.16
C MET A 318 -4.14 18.98 5.00
N LYS A 319 -5.28 19.18 4.35
CA LYS A 319 -6.58 19.06 5.03
C LYS A 319 -6.92 17.59 5.14
N LYS A 320 -7.38 17.16 6.32
CA LYS A 320 -7.72 15.77 6.63
C LYS A 320 -9.15 15.64 7.13
N ARG A 321 -9.88 14.65 6.63
CA ARG A 321 -11.26 14.31 7.03
C ARG A 321 -11.37 12.79 7.24
N LEU A 322 -11.87 12.38 8.40
CA LEU A 322 -12.18 10.97 8.66
C LEU A 322 -13.28 10.48 7.71
N VAL A 323 -13.03 9.36 7.04
CA VAL A 323 -13.99 8.65 6.18
C VAL A 323 -14.58 7.46 6.94
N LEU A 324 -13.73 6.68 7.60
CA LEU A 324 -14.16 5.50 8.35
C LEU A 324 -13.21 5.23 9.52
N ASP A 325 -13.76 5.01 10.71
CA ASP A 325 -13.06 4.32 11.79
C ASP A 325 -13.53 2.86 11.80
N LEU A 326 -12.63 1.90 11.58
CA LEU A 326 -13.01 0.49 11.46
C LEU A 326 -13.64 -0.06 12.75
N ALA A 327 -13.41 0.55 13.91
CA ALA A 327 -14.10 0.16 15.14
C ALA A 327 -15.62 0.29 15.02
N SER A 328 -16.12 1.17 14.14
CA SER A 328 -17.55 1.35 13.88
C SER A 328 -18.20 0.24 13.04
N VAL A 329 -17.40 -0.60 12.37
CA VAL A 329 -17.90 -1.72 11.55
C VAL A 329 -18.44 -2.85 12.42
N GLY A 330 -17.95 -2.97 13.67
CA GLY A 330 -18.41 -3.99 14.62
C GLY A 330 -17.87 -5.39 14.33
N LEU A 331 -16.73 -5.49 13.64
CA LEU A 331 -16.04 -6.77 13.45
C LEU A 331 -15.46 -7.28 14.77
N PRO A 332 -15.45 -8.60 15.01
CA PRO A 332 -14.87 -9.17 16.23
C PRO A 332 -13.35 -8.98 16.30
N ILE A 333 -12.69 -8.88 15.14
CA ILE A 333 -11.25 -8.68 15.01
C ILE A 333 -11.03 -7.66 13.87
N ILE A 334 -10.20 -6.67 14.16
CA ILE A 334 -9.58 -5.77 13.18
C ILE A 334 -8.09 -5.93 13.43
N ASP A 335 -7.38 -6.54 12.48
CA ASP A 335 -5.95 -6.81 12.62
C ASP A 335 -5.10 -5.71 11.98
N ASN A 336 -3.80 -5.97 11.78
CA ASN A 336 -2.79 -5.10 11.19
C ASN A 336 -3.11 -4.79 9.70
N LEU A 337 -4.20 -4.06 9.44
CA LEU A 337 -4.60 -3.68 8.09
C LEU A 337 -3.59 -2.68 7.53
N GLU A 338 -2.84 -3.14 6.54
CA GLU A 338 -1.74 -2.40 5.94
C GLU A 338 -1.98 -2.15 4.46
N GLY A 339 -2.62 -3.06 3.73
CA GLY A 339 -2.91 -2.81 2.32
C GLY A 339 -4.32 -2.28 2.08
N ILE A 340 -4.46 -1.38 1.09
CA ILE A 340 -5.74 -0.90 0.57
C ILE A 340 -5.72 -0.77 -0.95
N ALA A 341 -6.79 -1.16 -1.64
CA ALA A 341 -6.91 -1.01 -3.10
C ALA A 341 -8.35 -0.87 -3.57
N PHE A 342 -8.54 -0.07 -4.62
CA PHE A 342 -9.78 -0.11 -5.39
C PHE A 342 -9.83 -1.38 -6.23
N GLY A 343 -11.02 -1.99 -6.32
CA GLY A 343 -11.27 -3.16 -7.15
C GLY A 343 -12.21 -2.87 -8.32
N PRO A 344 -12.76 -3.91 -8.97
CA PRO A 344 -13.78 -3.76 -9.99
C PRO A 344 -15.04 -3.05 -9.47
N ARG A 345 -15.83 -2.51 -10.39
CA ARG A 345 -17.13 -1.92 -10.04
C ARG A 345 -18.13 -3.02 -9.69
N LEU A 346 -18.94 -2.75 -8.66
CA LEU A 346 -20.12 -3.52 -8.32
C LEU A 346 -21.20 -3.34 -9.39
N ALA A 347 -22.25 -4.18 -9.41
CA ALA A 347 -23.28 -4.13 -10.44
C ALA A 347 -24.09 -2.81 -10.41
N ASN A 348 -24.18 -2.17 -9.24
CA ASN A 348 -24.72 -0.82 -9.08
C ASN A 348 -23.81 0.31 -9.60
N GLY A 349 -22.61 -0.01 -10.09
CA GLY A 349 -21.66 0.91 -10.67
C GLY A 349 -20.71 1.57 -9.68
N HIS A 350 -20.85 1.35 -8.37
CA HIS A 350 -19.92 1.86 -7.36
C HIS A 350 -18.59 1.09 -7.38
N ALA A 351 -17.51 1.74 -6.95
CA ALA A 351 -16.23 1.07 -6.80
C ALA A 351 -16.24 0.16 -5.57
N SER A 352 -15.58 -1.00 -5.65
CA SER A 352 -15.21 -1.76 -4.46
C SER A 352 -13.90 -1.25 -3.88
N LEU A 353 -13.73 -1.40 -2.57
CA LEU A 353 -12.49 -1.11 -1.86
C LEU A 353 -12.13 -2.32 -1.00
N MET A 354 -10.92 -2.85 -1.18
CA MET A 354 -10.39 -3.98 -0.45
C MET A 354 -9.33 -3.50 0.52
N LEU A 355 -9.37 -3.98 1.77
CA LEU A 355 -8.28 -3.88 2.71
C LEU A 355 -7.72 -5.28 3.00
N ILE A 356 -6.42 -5.37 3.26
CA ILE A 356 -5.75 -6.61 3.65
C ILE A 356 -4.92 -6.40 4.92
N SER A 357 -4.83 -7.41 5.78
CA SER A 357 -3.96 -7.37 6.95
C SER A 357 -2.72 -8.25 6.86
N ASP A 358 -1.68 -7.73 7.44
CA ASP A 358 -0.45 -8.40 7.77
C ASP A 358 -0.62 -9.24 9.05
N ASP A 359 -0.23 -10.52 9.02
CA ASP A 359 -0.34 -11.41 10.18
C ASP A 359 0.98 -11.53 10.96
N ASN A 360 2.03 -10.79 10.55
CA ASN A 360 3.42 -10.85 11.00
C ASN A 360 3.97 -12.28 11.10
N PHE A 361 3.43 -13.22 10.33
CA PHE A 361 3.66 -14.67 10.48
C PHE A 361 3.45 -15.18 11.92
N SER A 362 2.57 -14.51 12.67
CA SER A 362 2.23 -14.76 14.07
C SER A 362 0.87 -15.45 14.22
N LYS A 363 0.82 -16.47 15.08
CA LYS A 363 -0.42 -17.21 15.39
C LYS A 363 -1.49 -16.36 16.10
N SER A 364 -1.12 -15.19 16.62
CA SER A 364 -2.04 -14.29 17.32
C SER A 364 -2.71 -13.29 16.41
N GLN A 365 -2.30 -13.23 15.14
CA GLN A 365 -2.85 -12.35 14.13
C GLN A 365 -3.45 -13.16 12.99
N VAL A 366 -4.25 -12.50 12.17
CA VAL A 366 -4.96 -13.12 11.05
C VAL A 366 -4.67 -12.37 9.75
N THR A 367 -4.52 -13.10 8.65
CA THR A 367 -4.58 -12.53 7.31
C THR A 367 -6.05 -12.33 6.93
N GLN A 368 -6.50 -11.09 7.00
CA GLN A 368 -7.88 -10.64 6.83
C GLN A 368 -8.03 -9.88 5.52
N PHE A 369 -9.18 -10.07 4.86
CA PHE A 369 -9.61 -9.31 3.69
C PHE A 369 -10.94 -8.66 4.02
N LEU A 370 -11.01 -7.34 3.96
CA LEU A 370 -12.23 -6.59 4.22
C LEU A 370 -12.70 -5.88 2.96
N LEU A 371 -13.90 -6.23 2.52
CA LEU A 371 -14.51 -5.67 1.33
C LEU A 371 -15.54 -4.59 1.69
N PHE A 372 -15.43 -3.44 1.03
CA PHE A 372 -16.34 -2.32 1.15
C PHE A 372 -16.85 -1.88 -0.22
N GLU A 373 -18.06 -1.34 -0.23
CA GLU A 373 -18.57 -0.49 -1.30
C GLU A 373 -18.20 0.98 -1.00
N VAL A 374 -17.75 1.69 -2.04
CA VAL A 374 -17.48 3.12 -1.99
C VAL A 374 -18.75 3.91 -2.32
N ILE A 375 -19.22 4.73 -1.38
CA ILE A 375 -20.32 5.66 -1.58
C ILE A 375 -19.74 7.02 -1.98
N PRO A 376 -20.00 7.51 -3.21
CA PRO A 376 -19.35 8.71 -3.76
C PRO A 376 -19.77 10.02 -3.08
#